data_AF-A0A150NWW1-F1
#
_entry.id   AF-A0A150NWW1-F1
#
_cell.length_a   1.000
_cell.length_b   1.000
_cell.length_c   1.000
_cell.angle_alpha   90.00
_cell.angle_beta   90.00
_cell.angle_gamma   90.00
#
_symmetry.space_group_name_H-M   'P 1'
#
loop_
_entity.id
_entity.type
_entity.pdbx_description
1 polymer ?
#
loop_
_entity_poly.entity_id
_entity_poly.type
_entity_poly.pdbx_seq_one_letter_code
_entity_poly.pdbx_strand_id
1 'polypeptide(L)'
;MSGLKKILIVIGSVIALATGLNLYFQYQNHQEHMQLKTSFEERDNIVVLQHLMASGKYASDIRKAGYVVPPDGAIRLDGGIDSIGIKGDIDLKISNPGRNEVTVLFETTAKEEKIDVYYILDNQLTIKRSYYSNISNQKIKESVDISQAEEERLLKIVQKELEDFMEKMYQTLYG
;
A
#
# COMPACT_ATOMS: atom_id res chain seq x y z
N MET A 1 -33.19 34.27 33.58
CA MET A 1 -32.16 34.45 32.52
C MET A 1 -32.82 34.94 31.24
N SER A 2 -32.36 36.05 30.65
CA SER A 2 -32.84 36.58 29.36
C SER A 2 -32.61 35.59 28.21
N GLY A 3 -33.52 35.55 27.23
CA GLY A 3 -33.41 34.67 26.05
C GLY A 3 -32.10 34.85 25.28
N LEU A 4 -31.57 36.08 25.22
CA LEU A 4 -30.29 36.38 24.57
C LEU A 4 -29.10 35.70 25.25
N LYS A 5 -29.10 35.59 26.59
CA LYS A 5 -28.06 34.87 27.33
C LYS A 5 -28.07 33.37 27.02
N LYS A 6 -29.26 32.77 26.85
CA LYS A 6 -29.39 31.35 26.49
C LYS A 6 -28.88 31.08 25.07
N ILE A 7 -29.20 31.97 24.12
CA ILE A 7 -28.73 31.85 22.72
C ILE A 7 -27.20 31.95 22.64
N LEU A 8 -26.58 32.91 23.33
CA LEU A 8 -25.12 33.06 23.33
C LEU A 8 -24.40 31.85 23.93
N ILE A 9 -24.96 31.23 24.99
CA ILE A 9 -24.41 29.99 25.58
C ILE A 9 -24.47 28.85 24.55
N VAL A 10 -25.61 28.67 23.86
CA VAL A 10 -25.74 27.61 22.85
C VAL A 10 -24.75 27.83 21.71
N ILE A 11 -24.62 29.06 21.20
CA ILE A 11 -23.65 29.38 20.14
C ILE A 11 -22.22 29.10 20.62
N GLY A 12 -21.85 29.55 21.82
CA GLY A 12 -20.53 29.30 22.41
C GLY A 12 -20.22 27.80 22.55
N SER A 13 -21.20 27.00 22.99
CA SER A 13 -21.05 25.55 23.11
C SER A 13 -20.87 24.85 21.77
N VAL A 14 -21.61 25.27 20.73
CA VAL A 14 -21.46 24.70 19.37
C VAL A 14 -20.08 25.02 18.80
N ILE A 15 -19.60 26.26 18.97
CA ILE A 15 -18.26 26.65 18.53
C ILE A 15 -17.18 25.85 19.26
N ALA A 16 -17.29 25.71 20.58
CA ALA A 16 -16.35 24.93 21.39
C ALA A 16 -16.30 23.46 20.94
N LEU A 17 -17.46 22.85 20.67
CA LEU A 17 -17.53 21.47 20.16
C LEU A 17 -16.90 21.34 18.77
N ALA A 18 -17.27 22.21 17.82
CA ALA A 18 -16.71 22.17 16.47
C ALA A 18 -15.18 22.35 16.45
N THR A 19 -14.68 23.28 17.27
CA THR A 19 -13.24 23.53 17.42
C THR A 19 -12.54 22.35 18.08
N GLY A 20 -13.14 21.79 19.14
CA GLY A 20 -12.61 20.62 19.84
C GLY A 20 -12.51 19.39 18.95
N LEU A 21 -13.53 19.08 18.15
CA LEU A 21 -13.48 17.97 17.19
C LEU A 21 -12.40 18.19 16.13
N ASN A 22 -12.29 19.40 15.59
CA ASN A 22 -11.26 19.70 14.58
C ASN A 22 -9.84 19.51 15.14
N LEU A 23 -9.58 20.04 16.35
CA LEU A 23 -8.30 19.85 17.03
C LEU A 23 -8.00 18.37 17.31
N TYR A 24 -9.01 17.60 17.71
CA TYR A 24 -8.87 16.16 17.91
C TYR A 24 -8.46 15.44 16.62
N PHE A 25 -9.14 15.72 15.50
CA PHE A 25 -8.78 15.12 14.20
C PHE A 25 -7.40 15.56 13.73
N GLN A 26 -7.01 16.82 13.93
CA GLN A 26 -5.66 17.29 13.61
C GLN A 26 -4.60 16.56 14.44
N TYR A 27 -4.83 16.40 15.74
CA TYR A 27 -3.93 15.66 16.61
C TYR A 27 -3.80 14.20 16.20
N GLN A 28 -4.93 13.51 15.95
CA GLN A 28 -4.93 12.13 15.50
C GLN A 28 -4.17 11.97 14.17
N ASN A 29 -4.44 12.83 13.20
CA ASN A 29 -3.77 12.80 11.90
C ASN A 29 -2.25 13.02 12.02
N HIS A 30 -1.82 13.90 12.92
CA HIS A 30 -0.41 14.12 13.21
C HIS A 30 0.24 12.88 13.85
N GLN A 31 -0.42 12.23 14.81
CA GLN A 31 0.07 10.99 15.41
C GLN A 31 0.23 9.87 14.38
N GLU A 32 -0.76 9.66 13.52
CA GLU A 32 -0.69 8.67 12.43
C GLU A 32 0.48 8.96 11.48
N HIS A 33 0.68 10.23 11.12
CA HIS A 33 1.78 10.64 10.23
C HIS A 33 3.16 10.38 10.86
N MET A 34 3.29 10.56 12.17
CA MET A 34 4.52 10.27 12.90
C MET A 34 4.74 8.76 13.07
N GLN A 35 3.69 7.97 13.33
CA GLN A 35 3.78 6.50 13.40
C GLN A 35 4.23 5.89 12.07
N LEU A 36 3.68 6.38 10.96
CA LEU A 36 4.14 5.96 9.63
C LEU A 36 5.62 6.30 9.43
N LYS A 37 6.06 7.49 9.87
CA LYS A 37 7.47 7.89 9.77
C LYS A 37 8.38 6.94 10.54
N THR A 38 8.02 6.62 11.78
CA THR A 38 8.75 5.64 12.60
C THR A 38 8.81 4.28 11.91
N SER A 39 7.71 3.83 11.30
CA SER A 39 7.67 2.53 10.59
C SER A 39 8.65 2.48 9.41
N PHE A 40 8.80 3.60 8.68
CA PHE A 40 9.84 3.71 7.64
C PHE A 40 11.26 3.66 8.23
N GLU A 41 11.50 4.38 9.32
CA GLU A 41 12.82 4.44 9.97
C GLU A 41 13.23 3.07 10.56
N GLU A 42 12.27 2.31 11.06
CA GLU A 42 12.44 0.94 11.55
C GLU A 42 12.51 -0.11 10.42
N ARG A 43 12.28 0.30 9.16
CA ARG A 43 12.19 -0.57 7.98
C ARG A 43 11.13 -1.68 8.12
N ASP A 44 10.03 -1.38 8.81
CA ASP A 44 8.88 -2.29 8.87
C ASP A 44 8.03 -2.13 7.60
N ASN A 45 8.51 -2.74 6.53
CA ASN A 45 7.91 -2.65 5.19
C ASN A 45 6.44 -3.06 5.16
N ILE A 46 6.05 -4.04 5.97
CA ILE A 46 4.66 -4.50 6.03
C ILE A 46 3.79 -3.47 6.70
N VAL A 47 4.22 -2.93 7.84
CA VAL A 47 3.47 -1.89 8.55
C VAL A 47 3.38 -0.62 7.72
N VAL A 48 4.46 -0.25 7.01
CA VAL A 48 4.44 0.87 6.06
C VAL A 48 3.37 0.64 4.99
N LEU A 49 3.37 -0.51 4.32
CA LEU A 49 2.38 -0.81 3.29
C LEU A 49 0.96 -0.87 3.84
N GLN A 50 0.77 -1.43 5.04
CA GLN A 50 -0.53 -1.43 5.72
C GLN A 50 -1.04 0.00 5.92
N HIS A 51 -0.20 0.92 6.43
CA HIS A 51 -0.58 2.32 6.62
C HIS A 51 -0.86 3.06 5.31
N LEU A 52 -0.01 2.85 4.30
CA LEU A 52 -0.18 3.48 2.98
C LEU A 52 -1.47 3.02 2.30
N MET A 53 -1.85 1.76 2.49
CA MET A 53 -2.98 1.13 1.80
C MET A 53 -4.29 1.12 2.61
N ALA A 54 -4.24 1.37 3.92
CA ALA A 54 -5.41 1.33 4.80
C ALA A 54 -6.53 2.33 4.44
N SER A 55 -6.21 3.38 3.70
CA SER A 55 -7.18 4.37 3.24
C SER A 55 -6.73 5.06 1.95
N GLY A 56 -7.63 5.83 1.33
CA GLY A 56 -7.28 6.68 0.19
C GLY A 56 -6.39 7.90 0.51
N LYS A 57 -6.02 8.12 1.79
CA LYS A 57 -5.27 9.29 2.26
C LYS A 57 -3.97 9.52 1.48
N TYR A 58 -3.22 8.44 1.23
CA TYR A 58 -1.92 8.49 0.57
C TYR A 58 -1.99 8.25 -0.94
N ALA A 59 -3.18 8.02 -1.51
CA ALA A 59 -3.33 7.71 -2.94
C ALA A 59 -2.77 8.82 -3.84
N SER A 60 -2.95 10.10 -3.45
CA SER A 60 -2.39 11.22 -4.21
C SER A 60 -0.86 11.23 -4.18
N ASP A 61 -0.25 10.98 -3.02
CA ASP A 61 1.20 11.00 -2.87
C ASP A 61 1.86 9.79 -3.54
N ILE A 62 1.22 8.62 -3.48
CA ILE A 62 1.64 7.42 -4.23
C ILE A 62 1.64 7.70 -5.74
N ARG A 63 0.61 8.37 -6.27
CA ARG A 63 0.57 8.80 -7.68
C ARG A 63 1.65 9.83 -8.02
N LYS A 64 1.89 10.81 -7.14
CA LYS A 64 2.98 11.81 -7.33
C LYS A 64 4.35 11.13 -7.34
N ALA A 65 4.53 10.09 -6.54
CA ALA A 65 5.73 9.26 -6.56
C ALA A 65 5.86 8.39 -7.82
N GLY A 66 4.85 8.40 -8.71
CA GLY A 66 4.88 7.72 -10.01
C GLY A 66 4.35 6.29 -9.98
N TYR A 67 3.69 5.88 -8.89
CA TYR A 67 3.09 4.56 -8.76
C TYR A 67 1.60 4.58 -9.11
N VAL A 68 1.10 3.43 -9.54
CA VAL A 68 -0.29 3.27 -9.95
C VAL A 68 -1.12 2.85 -8.75
N VAL A 69 -2.28 3.48 -8.55
CA VAL A 69 -3.29 3.06 -7.57
C VAL A 69 -4.66 3.07 -8.24
N PRO A 70 -5.68 2.40 -7.68
CA PRO A 70 -7.01 2.37 -8.26
C PRO A 70 -7.62 3.77 -8.39
N PRO A 71 -8.66 3.94 -9.20
CA PRO A 71 -9.43 5.18 -9.25
C PRO A 71 -10.03 5.54 -7.89
N ASP A 72 -10.16 6.83 -7.59
CA ASP A 72 -10.69 7.29 -6.30
C ASP A 72 -12.10 6.75 -5.99
N GLY A 73 -12.90 6.46 -7.03
CA GLY A 73 -14.20 5.81 -6.87
C GLY A 73 -14.09 4.40 -6.29
N ALA A 74 -13.13 3.59 -6.75
CA ALA A 74 -12.89 2.25 -6.22
C ALA A 74 -12.36 2.31 -4.78
N ILE A 75 -11.38 3.17 -4.53
CA ILE A 75 -10.80 3.36 -3.18
C ILE A 75 -11.87 3.77 -2.16
N ARG A 76 -12.84 4.62 -2.54
CA ARG A 76 -13.96 5.01 -1.67
C ARG A 76 -14.92 3.88 -1.39
N LEU A 77 -15.16 3.00 -2.36
CA LEU A 77 -16.03 1.83 -2.19
C LEU A 77 -15.36 0.77 -1.30
N ASP A 78 -14.06 0.55 -1.50
CA ASP A 78 -13.30 -0.48 -0.78
C ASP A 78 -12.78 0.00 0.59
N GLY A 79 -12.79 1.32 0.83
CA GLY A 79 -12.30 1.93 2.06
C GLY A 79 -10.78 2.04 2.16
N GLY A 80 -10.05 1.57 1.14
CA GLY A 80 -8.59 1.53 1.10
C GLY A 80 -8.05 1.33 -0.31
N ILE A 81 -6.74 1.25 -0.43
CA ILE A 81 -6.05 0.94 -1.69
C ILE A 81 -5.90 -0.58 -1.72
N ASP A 82 -6.60 -1.26 -2.63
CA ASP A 82 -6.53 -2.72 -2.76
C ASP A 82 -5.17 -3.20 -3.30
N SER A 83 -4.52 -2.35 -4.10
CA SER A 83 -3.29 -2.67 -4.81
C SER A 83 -2.50 -1.44 -5.24
N ILE A 84 -1.19 -1.59 -5.32
CA ILE A 84 -0.28 -0.58 -5.89
C ILE A 84 0.47 -1.23 -7.07
N GLY A 85 0.51 -0.52 -8.19
CA GLY A 85 1.28 -0.93 -9.36
C GLY A 85 2.65 -0.23 -9.38
N ILE A 86 3.71 -1.01 -9.49
CA ILE A 86 5.08 -0.54 -9.68
C ILE A 86 5.48 -0.86 -11.12
N LYS A 87 5.97 0.15 -11.83
CA LYS A 87 6.50 0.01 -13.19
C LYS A 87 8.02 0.02 -13.11
N GLY A 88 8.67 -1.01 -13.64
CA GLY A 88 10.09 -1.23 -13.45
C GLY A 88 10.70 -2.19 -14.46
N ASP A 89 11.71 -2.95 -14.01
CA ASP A 89 12.30 -4.04 -14.79
C ASP A 89 11.24 -5.13 -15.01
N ILE A 90 10.35 -5.30 -14.02
CA ILE A 90 9.14 -6.12 -14.11
C ILE A 90 7.97 -5.27 -13.58
N ASP A 91 6.85 -5.30 -14.28
CA ASP A 91 5.65 -4.61 -13.79
C ASP A 91 5.03 -5.40 -12.62
N LEU A 92 5.15 -4.87 -11.40
CA LEU A 92 4.61 -5.48 -10.20
C LEU A 92 3.24 -4.91 -9.86
N LYS A 93 2.37 -5.77 -9.33
CA LYS A 93 1.16 -5.39 -8.60
C LYS A 93 1.27 -5.92 -7.18
N ILE A 94 1.39 -5.03 -6.22
CA ILE A 94 1.44 -5.38 -4.81
C ILE A 94 0.08 -5.23 -4.16
N SER A 95 -0.27 -6.16 -3.28
CA SER A 95 -1.42 -6.05 -2.40
C SER A 95 -1.05 -6.46 -0.99
N ASN A 96 -1.65 -5.81 -0.02
CA ASN A 96 -1.48 -6.13 1.39
C ASN A 96 -2.85 -6.44 1.99
N PRO A 97 -3.29 -7.71 1.95
CA PRO A 97 -4.63 -8.11 2.39
C PRO A 97 -4.81 -8.07 3.92
N GLY A 98 -4.02 -7.29 4.66
CA GLY A 98 -4.15 -7.11 6.11
C GLY A 98 -3.54 -8.24 6.95
N ARG A 99 -2.52 -8.94 6.40
CA ARG A 99 -1.71 -9.92 7.14
C ARG A 99 -0.29 -9.37 7.32
N ASN A 100 0.53 -10.02 8.13
CA ASN A 100 1.97 -9.72 8.24
C ASN A 100 2.75 -10.18 6.98
N GLU A 101 2.14 -10.00 5.80
CA GLU A 101 2.57 -10.56 4.53
C GLU A 101 2.20 -9.58 3.40
N VAL A 102 3.00 -9.58 2.35
CA VAL A 102 2.74 -8.84 1.11
C VAL A 102 2.60 -9.81 -0.03
N THR A 103 1.56 -9.61 -0.82
CA THR A 103 1.37 -10.32 -2.07
C THR A 103 1.96 -9.49 -3.21
N VAL A 104 2.79 -10.11 -4.04
CA VAL A 104 3.33 -9.51 -5.28
C VAL A 104 2.90 -10.37 -6.46
N LEU A 105 2.24 -9.75 -7.43
CA LEU A 105 1.87 -10.37 -8.70
C LEU A 105 2.62 -9.71 -9.84
N PHE A 106 3.13 -10.51 -10.77
CA PHE A 106 3.74 -10.00 -11.98
C PHE A 106 3.74 -11.04 -13.10
N GLU A 107 3.91 -10.58 -14.33
CA GLU A 107 4.14 -11.43 -15.50
C GLU A 107 5.63 -11.41 -15.86
N THR A 108 6.18 -12.57 -16.23
CA THR A 108 7.54 -12.66 -16.77
C THR A 108 7.60 -13.73 -17.85
N THR A 109 8.77 -13.88 -18.49
CA THR A 109 9.03 -14.94 -19.46
C THR A 109 10.04 -15.93 -18.87
N ALA A 110 9.66 -17.18 -18.75
CA ALA A 110 10.53 -18.28 -18.33
C ALA A 110 10.47 -19.39 -19.39
N LYS A 111 11.64 -19.90 -19.82
CA LYS A 111 11.73 -20.94 -20.87
C LYS A 111 10.94 -20.59 -22.14
N GLU A 112 11.00 -19.32 -22.57
CA GLU A 112 10.30 -18.77 -23.74
C GLU A 112 8.76 -18.71 -23.62
N GLU A 113 8.20 -19.04 -22.45
CA GLU A 113 6.77 -18.94 -22.18
C GLU A 113 6.45 -17.81 -21.19
N LYS A 114 5.34 -17.13 -21.42
CA LYS A 114 4.81 -16.16 -20.46
C LYS A 114 4.23 -16.88 -19.25
N ILE A 115 4.66 -16.46 -18.06
CA ILE A 115 4.19 -16.99 -16.79
C ILE A 115 3.69 -15.85 -15.90
N ASP A 116 2.58 -16.10 -15.21
CA ASP A 116 2.14 -15.34 -14.05
C ASP A 116 2.90 -15.85 -12.82
N VAL A 117 3.47 -14.94 -12.06
CA VAL A 117 4.15 -15.20 -10.80
C VAL A 117 3.37 -14.56 -9.66
N TYR A 118 3.22 -15.31 -8.58
CA TYR A 118 2.56 -14.87 -7.36
C TYR A 118 3.45 -15.19 -6.16
N TYR A 119 3.98 -14.15 -5.52
CA TYR A 119 4.77 -14.26 -4.29
C TYR A 119 3.99 -13.79 -3.08
N ILE A 120 4.10 -14.54 -1.99
CA ILE A 120 3.73 -14.11 -0.64
C ILE A 120 5.03 -13.90 0.11
N LEU A 121 5.33 -12.65 0.40
CA LEU A 121 6.53 -12.22 1.09
C LEU A 121 6.26 -11.95 2.58
N ASP A 122 7.25 -12.20 3.43
CA ASP A 122 7.22 -11.76 4.83
C ASP A 122 7.73 -10.32 5.02
N ASN A 123 7.95 -9.91 6.28
CA ASN A 123 8.45 -8.58 6.61
C ASN A 123 9.89 -8.30 6.18
N GLN A 124 10.69 -9.35 5.95
CA GLN A 124 12.04 -9.26 5.42
C GLN A 124 12.05 -9.37 3.88
N LEU A 125 10.88 -9.31 3.25
CA LEU A 125 10.70 -9.49 1.81
C LEU A 125 11.23 -10.85 1.32
N THR A 126 11.15 -11.89 2.15
CA THR A 126 11.52 -13.25 1.77
C THR A 126 10.30 -14.07 1.38
N ILE A 127 10.46 -15.01 0.44
CA ILE A 127 9.37 -15.82 -0.07
C ILE A 127 8.90 -16.79 1.02
N LYS A 128 7.66 -16.64 1.47
CA LYS A 128 6.94 -17.66 2.26
C LYS A 128 6.29 -18.69 1.35
N ARG A 129 5.74 -18.23 0.23
CA ARG A 129 5.07 -19.06 -0.78
C ARG A 129 5.23 -18.43 -2.14
N SER A 130 5.49 -19.26 -3.14
CA SER A 130 5.53 -18.88 -4.53
C SER A 130 4.59 -19.78 -5.33
N TYR A 131 3.91 -19.19 -6.31
CA TYR A 131 3.09 -19.91 -7.27
C TYR A 131 3.39 -19.38 -8.66
N TYR A 132 3.49 -20.31 -9.60
CA TYR A 132 3.84 -20.03 -10.98
C TYR A 132 2.82 -20.69 -11.88
N SER A 133 2.40 -19.98 -12.90
CA SER A 133 1.39 -20.51 -13.81
C SER A 133 1.47 -19.87 -15.17
N ASN A 134 1.17 -20.63 -16.22
CA ASN A 134 0.96 -20.09 -17.55
C ASN A 134 -0.50 -20.25 -17.96
N ILE A 135 -0.90 -19.51 -18.99
CA ILE A 135 -2.15 -19.77 -19.70
C ILE A 135 -1.79 -20.70 -20.85
N SER A 136 -2.16 -21.97 -20.75
CA SER A 136 -1.89 -22.93 -21.82
C SER A 136 -2.73 -22.59 -23.06
N ASN A 137 -2.40 -23.22 -24.20
CA ASN A 137 -3.16 -23.07 -25.45
C ASN A 137 -4.65 -23.44 -25.30
N GLN A 138 -5.02 -24.14 -24.23
CA GLN A 138 -6.41 -24.51 -23.91
C GLN A 138 -7.13 -23.45 -23.04
N LYS A 139 -6.49 -22.30 -22.77
CA LYS A 139 -6.95 -21.23 -21.86
C LYS A 139 -7.16 -21.69 -20.41
N ILE A 140 -6.50 -22.78 -20.02
CA ILE A 140 -6.50 -23.28 -18.64
C ILE A 140 -5.23 -22.76 -17.95
N LYS A 141 -5.38 -22.32 -16.70
CA LYS A 141 -4.26 -21.90 -15.88
C LYS A 141 -3.56 -23.15 -15.33
N GLU A 142 -2.37 -23.42 -15.83
CA GLU A 142 -1.58 -24.60 -15.47
C GLU A 142 -0.43 -24.20 -14.55
N SER A 143 -0.16 -25.00 -13.51
CA SER A 143 1.00 -24.78 -12.64
C SER A 143 2.27 -25.14 -13.39
N VAL A 144 3.29 -24.29 -13.30
CA VAL A 144 4.58 -24.52 -13.94
C VAL A 144 5.71 -24.50 -12.91
N ASP A 145 6.82 -25.16 -13.21
CA ASP A 145 8.00 -25.13 -12.36
C ASP A 145 9.10 -24.28 -13.00
N ILE A 146 9.66 -23.36 -12.20
CA ILE A 146 10.86 -22.61 -12.55
C ILE A 146 12.06 -23.13 -11.76
N SER A 147 13.28 -22.87 -12.26
CA SER A 147 14.50 -23.24 -11.54
C SER A 147 14.68 -22.34 -10.32
N GLN A 148 15.32 -22.86 -9.28
CA GLN A 148 15.67 -22.08 -8.09
C GLN A 148 16.49 -20.82 -8.45
N ALA A 149 17.43 -20.95 -9.39
CA ALA A 149 18.23 -19.81 -9.84
C ALA A 149 17.38 -18.70 -10.49
N GLU A 150 16.28 -19.06 -11.18
CA GLU A 150 15.35 -18.08 -11.74
C GLU A 150 14.48 -17.46 -10.65
N GLU A 151 13.99 -18.24 -9.68
CA GLU A 151 13.25 -17.72 -8.51
C GLU A 151 14.10 -16.71 -7.73
N GLU A 152 15.37 -17.03 -7.46
CA GLU A 152 16.30 -16.13 -6.78
C GLU A 152 16.58 -14.84 -7.59
N ARG A 153 16.67 -14.95 -8.92
CA ARG A 153 16.84 -13.79 -9.81
C ARG A 153 15.60 -12.89 -9.75
N LEU A 154 14.40 -13.45 -9.90
CA LEU A 154 13.15 -12.70 -9.88
C LEU A 154 12.91 -12.05 -8.52
N LEU A 155 13.18 -12.78 -7.42
CA LEU A 155 13.07 -12.25 -6.07
C LEU A 155 13.96 -11.02 -5.86
N LYS A 156 15.20 -11.03 -6.36
CA LYS A 156 16.09 -9.86 -6.27
C LYS A 156 15.55 -8.63 -6.97
N ILE A 157 14.88 -8.82 -8.12
CA ILE A 157 14.23 -7.71 -8.85
C ILE A 157 13.06 -7.18 -8.02
N VAL A 158 12.19 -8.07 -7.51
CA VAL A 158 11.06 -7.69 -6.67
C VAL A 158 11.50 -6.95 -5.41
N GLN A 159 12.53 -7.44 -4.72
CA GLN A 159 13.08 -6.80 -3.52
C GLN A 159 13.60 -5.40 -3.83
N LYS A 160 14.39 -5.26 -4.89
CA LYS A 160 14.92 -3.95 -5.32
C LYS A 160 13.78 -2.97 -5.63
N GLU A 161 12.77 -3.37 -6.40
CA GLU A 161 11.66 -2.48 -6.74
C GLU A 161 10.81 -2.09 -5.54
N LEU A 162 10.64 -3.00 -4.57
CA LEU A 162 9.98 -2.70 -3.30
C LEU A 162 10.81 -1.75 -2.43
N GLU A 163 12.12 -1.94 -2.34
CA GLU A 163 13.02 -1.04 -1.62
C GLU A 163 13.01 0.37 -2.23
N ASP A 164 13.11 0.47 -3.57
CA ASP A 164 13.02 1.73 -4.30
C ASP A 164 11.65 2.42 -4.04
N PHE A 165 10.58 1.63 -3.98
CA PHE A 165 9.25 2.13 -3.59
C PHE A 165 9.24 2.72 -2.17
N MET A 166 9.79 2.00 -1.19
CA MET A 166 9.82 2.49 0.21
C MET A 166 10.61 3.78 0.33
N GLU A 167 11.80 3.85 -0.29
CA GLU A 167 12.65 5.04 -0.26
C GLU A 167 11.95 6.24 -0.91
N LYS A 168 11.35 6.04 -2.08
CA LYS A 168 10.65 7.11 -2.80
C LYS A 168 9.41 7.60 -2.06
N MET A 169 8.67 6.70 -1.43
CA MET A 169 7.52 7.07 -0.60
C MET A 169 7.96 7.84 0.65
N TYR A 170 9.04 7.44 1.31
CA TYR A 170 9.60 8.19 2.42
C TYR A 170 9.98 9.62 2.00
N GLN A 171 10.73 9.75 0.89
CA GLN A 171 11.12 11.07 0.36
C GLN A 171 9.90 11.92 -0.05
N THR A 172 8.87 11.30 -0.61
CA THR A 172 7.65 12.02 -1.02
C THR A 172 6.85 12.56 0.16
N LEU A 173 6.83 11.82 1.29
CA LEU A 173 6.03 12.17 2.47
C LEU A 173 6.79 13.04 3.48
N TYR A 174 8.12 12.89 3.57
CA TYR A 174 8.92 13.49 4.64
C TYR A 174 10.15 14.27 4.17
N GLY A 175 10.45 14.24 2.88
CA GLY A 175 11.63 14.88 2.30
C GLY A 175 11.41 16.26 1.70
#